data_AF-A0A1V4YTU2-F1
#
_entry.id   AF-A0A1V4YTU2-F1
#
_cell.length_a   1.000
_cell.length_b   1.000
_cell.length_c   1.000
_cell.angle_alpha   90.00
_cell.angle_beta   90.00
_cell.angle_gamma   90.00
#
_symmetry.space_group_name_H-M   'P 1'
#
loop_
_entity.id
_entity.type
_entity.pdbx_description
1 polymer ?
#
loop_
_entity_poly.entity_id
_entity_poly.type
_entity_poly.pdbx_seq_one_letter_code
_entity_poly.pdbx_strand_id
1 'polypeptide(L)'
;MIPFKADQVLVVKCSNKDFGKDVSNVCKVGCIGCRSCTRLMGEVFKFDQNLPSIDYSVYDAELDVSRVLEKCPMASLVWVGKPTPRHRQLTDNEELPERIEADFRTTADQAEWRG
;
A
#
# COMPACT_ATOMS: atom_id res chain seq x y z
N MET A 1 4.73 -16.90 -7.99
CA MET A 1 5.19 -16.10 -6.84
C MET A 1 5.99 -14.94 -7.41
N ILE A 2 5.55 -13.70 -7.19
CA ILE A 2 6.28 -12.52 -7.69
C ILE A 2 7.57 -12.39 -6.85
N PRO A 3 8.76 -12.32 -7.46
CA PRO A 3 10.02 -12.29 -6.72
C PRO A 3 10.23 -10.92 -6.09
N PHE A 4 9.80 -10.77 -4.83
CA PHE A 4 10.17 -9.62 -4.01
C PHE A 4 11.55 -9.85 -3.36
N LYS A 5 12.35 -8.79 -3.23
CA LYS A 5 13.67 -8.84 -2.59
C LYS A 5 13.61 -9.12 -1.09
N ALA A 6 12.48 -8.78 -0.44
CA ALA A 6 12.27 -8.93 0.99
C ALA A 6 10.85 -9.44 1.30
N ASP A 7 10.68 -10.06 2.45
CA ASP A 7 9.39 -10.57 2.93
C ASP A 7 8.41 -9.45 3.30
N GLN A 8 8.92 -8.28 3.68
CA GLN A 8 8.15 -7.07 3.95
C GLN A 8 8.84 -5.87 3.29
N VAL A 9 8.04 -4.99 2.71
CA VAL A 9 8.51 -3.78 2.03
C VAL A 9 7.78 -2.57 2.60
N LEU A 10 8.50 -1.45 2.69
CA LEU A 10 7.90 -0.19 3.07
C LEU A 10 7.12 0.39 1.88
N VAL A 11 5.88 0.80 2.13
CA VAL A 11 5.01 1.42 1.13
C VAL A 11 4.36 2.69 1.66
N VAL A 12 4.01 3.59 0.74
CA VAL A 12 3.18 4.77 1.03
C VAL A 12 1.71 4.36 0.88
N LYS A 13 0.93 4.44 1.95
CA LYS A 13 -0.49 4.02 1.96
C LYS A 13 -1.42 5.00 1.24
N CYS A 14 -1.02 6.27 1.15
CA CYS A 14 -1.83 7.34 0.57
C CYS A 14 -1.64 7.41 -0.95
N SER A 15 -2.74 7.64 -1.68
CA SER A 15 -2.72 7.92 -3.13
C SER A 15 -3.34 9.28 -3.48
N ASN A 16 -3.82 10.04 -2.50
CA ASN A 16 -4.37 11.38 -2.74
C ASN A 16 -3.25 12.38 -3.06
N LYS A 17 -3.48 13.25 -4.04
CA LYS A 17 -2.58 14.31 -4.52
C LYS A 17 -2.92 15.71 -3.97
N ASP A 18 -3.99 15.80 -3.18
CA ASP A 18 -4.34 17.04 -2.47
C ASP A 18 -3.29 17.37 -1.39
N PHE A 19 -3.32 18.60 -0.86
CA PHE A 19 -2.30 19.09 0.07
C PHE A 19 -2.88 19.57 1.40
N GLY A 20 -2.19 19.29 2.50
CA GLY A 20 -2.50 19.87 3.81
C GLY A 20 -3.91 19.53 4.31
N LYS A 21 -4.70 20.57 4.60
CA LYS A 21 -6.04 20.44 5.21
C LYS A 21 -7.03 19.72 4.31
N ASP A 22 -6.89 19.82 2.99
CA ASP A 22 -7.80 19.19 2.04
C ASP A 22 -7.73 17.66 2.17
N VAL A 23 -6.52 17.12 2.39
CA VAL A 23 -6.34 15.70 2.70
C VAL A 23 -6.97 15.34 4.03
N SER A 24 -6.69 16.11 5.09
CA SER A 24 -7.18 15.79 6.44
C SER A 24 -8.70 15.85 6.57
N ASN A 25 -9.37 16.67 5.75
CA ASN A 25 -10.83 16.75 5.70
C ASN A 25 -11.46 15.47 5.13
N VAL A 26 -10.77 14.78 4.20
CA VAL A 26 -11.27 13.57 3.53
C VAL A 26 -10.74 12.30 4.22
N CYS A 27 -9.46 12.27 4.58
CA CYS A 27 -8.78 11.11 5.12
C CYS A 27 -7.93 11.46 6.36
N LYS A 28 -8.30 10.89 7.50
CA LYS A 28 -7.60 11.10 8.79
C LYS A 28 -6.18 10.54 8.85
N VAL A 29 -5.82 9.63 7.94
CA VAL A 29 -4.50 8.96 7.88
C VAL A 29 -3.74 9.28 6.58
N GLY A 30 -4.25 10.22 5.79
CA GLY A 30 -3.68 10.58 4.50
C GLY A 30 -2.36 11.34 4.65
N CYS A 31 -1.47 11.23 3.67
CA CYS A 31 -0.26 12.04 3.64
C CYS A 31 -0.62 13.50 3.36
N ILE A 32 -0.27 14.42 4.26
CA ILE A 32 -0.53 15.87 4.09
C ILE A 32 0.52 16.59 3.22
N GLY A 33 1.53 15.87 2.70
CA GLY A 33 2.58 16.45 1.87
C GLY A 33 3.66 17.24 2.63
N CYS A 34 3.93 16.94 3.91
CA CYS A 34 4.87 17.70 4.75
C CYS A 34 6.36 17.67 4.33
N ARG A 35 6.73 16.82 3.36
CA ARG A 35 8.12 16.64 2.85
C ARG A 35 9.17 16.25 3.91
N SER A 36 8.76 15.84 5.11
CA SER A 36 9.69 15.37 6.15
C SER A 36 10.46 14.13 5.71
N CYS A 37 9.82 13.20 5.00
CA CYS A 37 10.46 11.99 4.48
C CYS A 37 11.58 12.30 3.47
N THR A 38 11.31 13.15 2.48
CA THR A 38 12.30 13.55 1.46
C THR A 38 13.43 14.38 2.05
N ARG A 39 13.19 15.14 3.13
CA ARG A 39 14.24 15.90 3.82
C ARG A 39 15.19 15.01 4.63
N LEU A 40 14.69 13.89 5.17
CA LEU A 40 15.51 12.96 5.95
C LEU A 40 16.25 11.96 5.06
N MET A 41 15.59 11.52 3.99
CA MET A 41 16.07 10.47 3.09
C MET A 41 15.71 10.80 1.64
N GLY A 42 16.31 11.86 1.09
CA GLY A 42 16.01 12.35 -0.25
C GLY A 42 16.46 11.44 -1.39
N GLU A 43 17.37 10.51 -1.13
CA GLU A 43 17.83 9.51 -2.12
C GLU A 43 16.77 8.44 -2.38
N VAL A 44 16.00 8.09 -1.35
CA VAL A 44 15.00 7.00 -1.41
C VAL A 44 13.59 7.56 -1.61
N PHE A 45 13.25 8.66 -0.95
CA PHE A 45 11.93 9.29 -1.09
C PHE A 45 12.00 10.43 -2.09
N LYS A 46 11.34 10.25 -3.22
CA LYS A 46 11.04 11.30 -4.20
C LYS A 46 9.71 11.94 -3.86
N PHE A 47 9.51 13.19 -4.25
CA PHE A 47 8.26 13.89 -4.03
C PHE A 47 7.65 14.27 -5.37
N ASP A 48 6.44 13.78 -5.65
CA ASP A 48 5.73 14.07 -6.89
C ASP A 48 4.29 14.51 -6.56
N GLN A 49 3.87 15.66 -7.10
CA GLN A 49 2.49 16.16 -6.98
C GLN A 49 1.90 16.06 -5.55
N ASN A 50 2.65 16.53 -4.55
CA ASN A 50 2.26 16.52 -3.12
C ASN A 50 2.24 15.17 -2.41
N LEU A 51 2.63 14.09 -3.09
CA LEU A 51 2.71 12.74 -2.54
C LEU A 51 4.15 12.23 -2.58
N PRO A 52 4.66 11.65 -1.48
CA PRO A 52 5.95 10.97 -1.52
C PRO A 52 5.85 9.67 -2.30
N SER A 53 6.85 9.39 -3.12
CA SER A 53 7.05 8.14 -3.85
C SER A 53 8.39 7.53 -3.44
N ILE A 54 8.44 6.21 -3.31
CA ILE A 54 9.65 5.47 -2.92
C ILE A 54 10.34 4.98 -4.19
N ASP A 55 11.63 5.28 -4.33
CA ASP A 55 12.45 4.72 -5.40
C ASP A 55 12.96 3.33 -5.02
N TYR A 56 12.27 2.30 -5.51
CA TYR A 56 12.61 0.91 -5.24
C TYR A 56 13.89 0.42 -5.93
N SER A 57 14.50 1.22 -6.81
CA SER A 57 15.81 0.90 -7.39
C SER A 57 16.96 1.12 -6.39
N VAL A 58 16.82 2.13 -5.53
CA VAL A 58 17.80 2.50 -4.49
C VAL A 58 17.44 1.90 -3.14
N TYR A 59 16.14 1.70 -2.88
CA TYR A 59 15.64 1.14 -1.63
C TYR A 59 16.20 -0.27 -1.34
N ASP A 60 16.71 -0.43 -0.12
CA ASP A 60 17.07 -1.71 0.48
C ASP A 60 16.23 -1.94 1.75
N ALA A 61 15.88 -3.19 2.03
CA ALA A 61 15.13 -3.57 3.22
C ALA A 61 15.95 -3.39 4.52
N GLU A 62 17.28 -3.37 4.44
CA GLU A 62 18.18 -3.12 5.58
C GLU A 62 18.35 -1.64 5.91
N LEU A 63 17.79 -0.73 5.10
CA LEU A 63 17.90 0.71 5.31
C LEU A 63 17.17 1.14 6.59
N ASP A 64 17.84 1.91 7.46
CA ASP A 64 17.25 2.41 8.71
C ASP A 64 16.24 3.54 8.47
N VAL A 65 14.97 3.16 8.25
CA VAL A 65 13.85 4.09 8.03
C VAL A 65 13.16 4.56 9.32
N SER A 66 13.65 4.15 10.50
CA SER A 66 13.01 4.42 11.80
C SER A 66 12.71 5.90 12.02
N ARG A 67 13.68 6.77 11.74
CA ARG A 67 13.57 8.23 11.87
C ARG A 67 12.48 8.84 11.00
N VAL A 68 12.23 8.25 9.83
CA VAL A 68 11.20 8.73 8.90
C VAL A 68 9.82 8.33 9.39
N LEU A 69 9.68 7.11 9.92
CA LEU A 69 8.44 6.61 10.51
C LEU A 69 8.01 7.45 11.72
N GLU A 70 8.92 7.73 12.64
CA GLU A 70 8.64 8.53 13.84
C GLU A 70 8.27 9.98 13.52
N LYS A 71 8.88 10.57 12.49
CA LYS A 71 8.62 11.96 12.10
C LYS A 71 7.39 12.14 11.21
N CYS A 72 6.77 11.06 10.74
CA CYS A 72 5.60 11.16 9.88
C CYS A 72 4.35 11.43 10.73
N PRO A 73 3.76 12.65 10.69
CA PRO A 73 2.66 13.00 11.59
C PRO A 73 1.38 12.20 11.34
N MET A 74 1.23 11.66 10.13
CA MET A 74 0.05 10.93 9.70
C MET A 74 0.26 9.41 9.69
N ALA A 75 1.47 8.93 10.04
CA ALA A 75 1.87 7.53 9.96
C ALA A 75 1.48 6.86 8.61
N SER A 76 1.66 7.59 7.50
CA SER A 76 1.23 7.16 6.16
C SER A 76 2.13 6.10 5.51
N LEU A 77 3.24 5.76 6.16
CA LEU A 77 4.23 4.76 5.72
C LEU A 77 3.99 3.45 6.47
N VAL A 78 3.78 2.36 5.74
CA VAL A 78 3.36 1.07 6.31
C VAL A 78 4.19 -0.07 5.72
N TRP A 79 4.42 -1.11 6.52
CA TRP A 79 5.07 -2.35 6.07
C TRP A 79 4.02 -3.30 5.48
N VAL A 80 4.23 -3.72 4.24
CA VAL A 80 3.36 -4.66 3.51
C VAL A 80 4.17 -5.88 3.09
N GLY A 81 3.60 -7.07 3.26
CA GLY A 81 4.25 -8.33 2.92
C GLY A 81 3.71 -9.50 3.72
N LYS A 82 4.56 -10.50 3.98
CA LYS A 82 4.17 -11.67 4.77
C LYS A 82 3.74 -11.24 6.18
N PRO A 83 2.60 -11.75 6.69
CA PRO A 83 2.12 -11.40 8.01
C PRO A 83 3.05 -11.95 9.09
N THR A 84 3.40 -11.10 10.06
CA THR A 84 4.11 -11.50 11.27
C THR A 84 3.20 -12.37 12.15
N PRO A 85 3.76 -13.11 13.13
CA PRO A 85 2.95 -13.90 14.07
C PRO A 85 1.87 -13.08 14.79
N ARG A 86 2.13 -11.80 15.09
CA ARG A 86 1.16 -10.88 15.69
C ARG A 86 -0.01 -10.56 14.76
N HIS A 87 0.25 -10.37 13.46
CA HIS A 87 -0.82 -10.08 12.50
C HIS A 87 -1.75 -11.29 12.31
N ARG A 88 -1.22 -12.52 12.41
CA ARG A 88 -2.05 -13.73 12.38
C ARG A 88 -3.02 -13.78 13.56
N GLN A 89 -2.50 -13.59 14.78
CA GLN A 89 -3.34 -13.58 16.00
C GLN A 89 -4.50 -12.57 15.93
N LEU A 90 -4.28 -11.40 15.32
CA LEU A 90 -5.32 -10.39 15.15
C LEU A 90 -6.43 -10.78 14.15
N THR A 91 -6.11 -11.68 13.22
CA THR A 91 -6.99 -12.10 12.13
C THR A 91 -7.52 -13.53 12.30
N ASP A 92 -7.19 -14.20 13.41
CA ASP A 92 -7.61 -15.59 13.69
C ASP A 92 -9.14 -15.78 13.69
N ASN A 93 -9.91 -14.73 13.99
CA ASN A 93 -11.37 -14.76 14.00
C ASN A 93 -12.03 -14.19 12.73
N GLU A 94 -11.24 -13.78 11.73
CA GLU A 94 -11.75 -13.25 10.48
C GLU A 94 -11.90 -14.37 9.45
N GLU A 95 -13.13 -14.69 9.07
CA GLU A 95 -13.40 -15.63 7.99
C GLU A 95 -13.13 -14.94 6.64
N LEU A 96 -12.36 -15.62 5.78
CA LEU A 96 -12.15 -15.14 4.42
C LEU A 96 -13.49 -15.20 3.66
N PRO A 97 -13.84 -14.15 2.89
CA PRO A 97 -15.02 -14.20 2.05
C PRO A 97 -14.89 -15.34 1.04
N GLU A 98 -16.02 -15.97 0.70
CA GLU A 98 -16.04 -17.00 -0.32
C GLU A 98 -15.47 -16.46 -1.63
N ARG A 99 -14.57 -17.25 -2.24
CA ARG A 99 -14.00 -16.91 -3.55
C ARG A 99 -15.12 -16.95 -4.58
N ILE A 100 -15.54 -15.78 -5.04
CA ILE A 100 -16.48 -15.67 -6.17
C ILE A 100 -15.72 -16.04 -7.43
N GLU A 101 -15.97 -17.25 -7.94
CA GLU A 101 -15.48 -17.65 -9.26
C GLU A 101 -16.46 -17.17 -10.32
N ALA A 102 -15.94 -16.62 -11.41
CA ALA A 102 -16.78 -16.28 -12.55
C ALA A 102 -17.31 -17.59 -13.17
N ASP A 103 -18.61 -17.67 -13.39
CA ASP A 103 -19.27 -18.82 -14.04
C ASP A 103 -18.92 -18.89 -15.55
N PHE A 104 -18.26 -17.87 -16.10
CA PHE A 104 -17.86 -17.70 -17.52
C PHE A 104 -18.91 -18.07 -18.59
N ARG A 105 -20.18 -18.24 -18.21
CA ARG A 105 -21.26 -18.57 -19.13
C ARG A 105 -21.49 -17.42 -20.09
N THR A 106 -21.47 -17.75 -21.37
CA THR A 106 -21.80 -16.83 -22.46
C THR A 106 -23.25 -17.02 -22.90
N THR A 107 -23.76 -16.08 -23.69
CA THR A 107 -25.09 -16.21 -24.30
C THR A 107 -25.20 -17.41 -25.26
N ALA A 108 -24.07 -17.92 -25.77
CA ALA A 108 -24.04 -19.14 -26.57
C ALA A 108 -24.30 -20.40 -25.73
N ASP A 109 -23.85 -20.43 -24.47
CA ASP A 109 -24.10 -21.54 -23.54
C ASP A 109 -25.56 -21.59 -23.06
N GLN A 110 -26.29 -20.49 -23.22
CA GLN A 110 -27.71 -20.38 -22.92
C GLN A 110 -28.60 -20.63 -24.16
N ALA A 111 -28.00 -20.73 -25.35
CA ALA A 111 -28.73 -20.94 -26.59
C ALA A 111 -28.92 -22.44 -26.84
N GLU A 112 -30.16 -22.85 -27.09
CA GLU A 112 -30.47 -24.21 -27.53
C GLU A 112 -29.95 -24.40 -28.97
N TRP A 113 -29.09 -25.41 -29.18
CA TRP A 113 -28.49 -25.72 -30.47
C TRP A 113 -29.58 -26.06 -31.51
N ARG A 114 -29.67 -25.30 -32.60
CA ARG A 114 -30.74 -25.45 -33.63
C ARG A 114 -30.33 -26.19 -34.91
N GLY A 115 -29.23 -26.95 -34.89
CA GLY A 115 -28.77 -27.75 -36.03
C GLY A 115 -27.94 -26.96 -37.01
#